data_AF-A0A1Y3YC70-F1
#
_entry.id   AF-A0A1Y3YC70-F1
#
_cell.length_a   1.000
_cell.length_b   1.000
_cell.length_c   1.000
_cell.angle_alpha   90.00
_cell.angle_beta   90.00
_cell.angle_gamma   90.00
#
_symmetry.space_group_name_H-M   'P 1'
#
loop_
_entity.id
_entity.type
_entity.pdbx_description
1 polymer ?
#
loop_
_entity_poly.entity_id
_entity_poly.type
_entity_poly.pdbx_seq_one_letter_code
_entity_poly.pdbx_strand_id
1 'polypeptide(L)'
;MKELIDKGEYFAINRARQYGKTTTLRGLSRFLQKEYLVADMDFQTFGDAKFKNENVFSMAFARVFIRVLKRKEDTFSERMKEIIRDMEEILRRKDESFELQELFEYISDICGAATAPVVLIIDEADSATNNQVFLDFLSQLRAYYIDREIII
;
A
#
# COMPACT_ATOMS: atom_id res chain seq x y z
N MET A 1 -14.80 9.18 9.46
CA MET A 1 -13.64 8.68 8.69
C MET A 1 -12.88 7.63 9.48
N LYS A 2 -12.41 7.90 10.71
CA LYS A 2 -11.88 6.85 11.61
C LYS A 2 -12.85 5.67 11.75
N GLU A 3 -14.13 5.92 11.98
CA GLU A 3 -15.15 4.86 12.08
C GLU A 3 -15.26 3.95 10.84
N LEU A 4 -14.97 4.45 9.64
CA LEU A 4 -14.95 3.63 8.41
C LEU A 4 -13.68 2.76 8.40
N ILE A 5 -12.55 3.33 8.81
CA ILE A 5 -11.26 2.64 8.90
C ILE A 5 -11.29 1.57 10.01
N ASP A 6 -11.90 1.87 11.15
CA ASP A 6 -12.08 0.94 12.28
C ASP A 6 -13.00 -0.24 11.87
N LYS A 7 -13.97 -0.02 10.96
CA LYS A 7 -14.76 -1.08 10.31
C LYS A 7 -14.00 -1.78 9.18
N GLY A 8 -12.75 -1.39 8.95
CA GLY A 8 -11.90 -1.88 7.88
C GLY A 8 -12.32 -1.42 6.49
N GLU A 9 -13.30 -0.54 6.30
CA GLU A 9 -13.93 -0.25 5.00
C GLU A 9 -12.93 0.15 3.90
N TYR A 10 -13.15 -0.34 2.68
CA TYR A 10 -12.47 0.14 1.46
C TYR A 10 -13.29 1.25 0.85
N PHE A 11 -12.79 2.48 0.96
CA PHE A 11 -13.51 3.65 0.46
C PHE A 11 -12.55 4.62 -0.23
N ALA A 12 -13.02 5.20 -1.33
CA ALA A 12 -12.33 6.29 -2.00
C ALA A 12 -12.85 7.63 -1.47
N ILE A 13 -11.94 8.55 -1.15
CA ILE A 13 -12.30 9.94 -0.87
C ILE A 13 -12.00 10.77 -2.11
N ASN A 14 -13.03 11.10 -2.88
CA ASN A 14 -12.89 12.02 -4.01
C ASN A 14 -13.29 13.45 -3.59
N ARG A 15 -12.42 14.43 -3.84
CA ARG A 15 -12.68 15.88 -3.65
C ARG A 15 -11.98 16.65 -4.78
N ALA A 16 -12.34 17.90 -5.07
CA ALA A 16 -11.62 18.69 -6.07
C ALA A 16 -10.21 19.09 -5.60
N ARG A 17 -9.30 19.42 -6.53
CA ARG A 17 -7.95 19.95 -6.22
C ARG A 17 -8.06 21.26 -5.43
N GLN A 18 -7.04 21.56 -4.61
CA GLN A 18 -6.90 22.79 -3.79
C GLN A 18 -7.83 22.95 -2.56
N TYR A 19 -8.55 21.91 -2.14
CA TYR A 19 -9.40 21.93 -0.93
C TYR A 19 -8.69 21.47 0.37
N GLY A 20 -7.36 21.55 0.44
CA GLY A 20 -6.60 21.13 1.63
C GLY A 20 -6.57 19.61 1.88
N LYS A 21 -6.77 18.80 0.84
CA LYS A 21 -6.77 17.32 0.92
C LYS A 21 -5.50 16.77 1.56
N THR A 22 -4.35 17.10 1.01
CA THR A 22 -3.05 16.60 1.49
C THR A 22 -2.81 16.97 2.95
N THR A 23 -3.23 18.17 3.38
CA THR A 23 -3.15 18.60 4.79
C THR A 23 -4.09 17.77 5.68
N THR A 24 -5.30 17.49 5.20
CA THR A 24 -6.29 16.68 5.92
C THR A 24 -5.87 15.21 6.00
N LEU A 25 -5.39 14.63 4.90
CA LEU A 25 -4.86 13.27 4.82
C LEU A 25 -3.60 13.10 5.66
N ARG A 26 -2.68 14.07 5.67
CA ARG A 26 -1.52 14.07 6.58
C ARG A 26 -1.93 14.15 8.05
N GLY A 27 -2.93 14.96 8.38
CA GLY A 27 -3.50 15.04 9.73
C GLY A 27 -4.12 13.70 10.16
N LEU A 28 -4.89 13.07 9.26
CA LEU A 28 -5.48 11.76 9.47
C LEU A 28 -4.41 10.66 9.62
N SER A 29 -3.42 10.62 8.73
CA SER A 29 -2.29 9.68 8.76
C SER A 29 -1.56 9.75 10.12
N ARG A 30 -1.24 10.96 10.60
CA ARG A 30 -0.65 11.16 11.94
C ARG A 30 -1.55 10.72 13.08
N PHE A 31 -2.85 10.91 12.96
CA PHE A 31 -3.81 10.48 13.96
C PHE A 31 -3.90 8.95 14.01
N LEU A 32 -3.98 8.28 12.85
CA LEU A 32 -4.08 6.83 12.71
C LEU A 32 -2.79 6.10 13.15
N GLN A 33 -1.61 6.70 12.96
CA GLN A 33 -0.32 6.11 13.35
C GLN A 33 -0.15 5.76 14.84
N LYS A 34 -1.12 6.12 15.69
CA LYS A 34 -1.19 5.72 17.09
C LYS A 34 -1.75 4.30 17.27
N GLU A 35 -2.65 3.89 16.39
CA GLU A 35 -3.42 2.64 16.47
C GLU A 35 -3.15 1.71 15.27
N TYR A 36 -2.63 2.26 14.18
CA TYR A 36 -2.49 1.58 12.89
C TYR A 36 -1.05 1.65 12.36
N LEU A 37 -0.68 0.63 11.58
CA LEU A 37 0.47 0.70 10.72
C LEU A 37 0.06 1.37 9.39
N VAL A 38 0.39 2.65 9.23
CA VAL A 38 -0.07 3.45 8.09
C VAL A 38 0.97 3.48 6.97
N ALA A 39 0.61 2.94 5.81
CA ALA A 39 1.34 3.08 4.54
C ALA A 39 0.75 4.25 3.74
N ASP A 40 1.28 5.45 3.97
CA ASP A 40 0.91 6.68 3.27
C ASP A 40 1.74 6.84 1.98
N MET A 41 1.09 6.69 0.82
CA MET A 41 1.72 6.63 -0.49
C MET A 41 1.17 7.72 -1.43
N ASP A 42 2.08 8.56 -1.93
CA ASP A 42 1.77 9.61 -2.91
C ASP A 42 2.17 9.13 -4.32
N PHE A 43 1.17 8.90 -5.17
CA PHE A 43 1.40 8.35 -6.51
C PHE A 43 1.98 9.36 -7.50
N GLN A 44 2.01 10.67 -7.19
CA GLN A 44 2.76 11.63 -8.01
C GLN A 44 4.27 11.40 -7.94
N THR A 45 4.75 10.74 -6.88
CA THR A 45 6.18 10.39 -6.75
C THR A 45 6.61 9.27 -7.69
N PHE A 46 5.64 8.55 -8.28
CA PHE A 46 5.85 7.55 -9.30
C PHE A 46 5.83 8.27 -10.65
N GLY A 47 6.99 8.46 -11.28
CA GLY A 47 7.02 8.97 -12.66
C GLY A 47 6.43 7.96 -13.65
N ASP A 48 5.96 8.41 -14.82
CA ASP A 48 5.27 7.58 -15.84
C ASP A 48 5.99 6.27 -16.18
N ALA A 49 7.33 6.30 -16.22
CA ALA A 49 8.14 5.11 -16.49
C ALA A 49 7.92 3.97 -15.46
N LYS A 50 7.39 4.28 -14.28
CA LYS A 50 7.04 3.32 -13.23
C LYS A 50 5.70 2.62 -13.45
N PHE A 51 4.90 3.08 -14.40
CA PHE A 51 3.63 2.45 -14.76
C PHE A 51 3.70 1.67 -16.08
N LYS A 52 4.93 1.46 -16.61
CA LYS A 52 5.15 0.85 -17.92
C LYS A 52 4.67 -0.60 -18.02
N ASN A 53 4.89 -1.40 -16.97
CA ASN A 53 4.47 -2.80 -16.88
C ASN A 53 4.34 -3.23 -15.41
N GLU A 54 3.77 -4.42 -15.19
CA GLU A 54 3.49 -4.96 -13.85
C GLU A 54 4.74 -5.10 -12.99
N ASN A 55 5.82 -5.67 -13.52
CA ASN A 55 7.05 -5.83 -12.76
C ASN A 55 7.62 -4.48 -12.28
N VAL A 56 7.78 -3.51 -13.19
CA VAL A 56 8.35 -2.20 -12.84
C VAL A 56 7.48 -1.47 -11.82
N PHE A 57 6.16 -1.54 -11.98
CA PHE A 57 5.21 -0.96 -11.04
C PHE A 57 5.31 -1.64 -9.67
N SER A 58 5.26 -2.97 -9.62
CA SER A 58 5.29 -3.75 -8.40
C SER A 58 6.57 -3.54 -7.61
N MET A 59 7.71 -3.54 -8.30
CA MET A 59 9.02 -3.24 -7.72
C MET A 59 9.11 -1.80 -7.18
N ALA A 60 8.49 -0.83 -7.87
CA ALA A 60 8.44 0.56 -7.41
C ALA A 60 7.54 0.72 -6.18
N PHE A 61 6.35 0.13 -6.22
CA PHE A 61 5.37 0.15 -5.15
C PHE A 61 5.95 -0.48 -3.88
N ALA A 62 6.44 -1.72 -3.97
CA ALA A 62 7.03 -2.47 -2.87
C ALA A 62 8.15 -1.69 -2.17
N ARG A 63 9.03 -1.04 -2.95
CA ARG A 63 10.13 -0.23 -2.42
C ARG A 63 9.63 0.96 -1.60
N VAL A 64 8.59 1.64 -2.07
CA VAL A 64 8.00 2.79 -1.34
C VAL A 64 7.23 2.29 -0.13
N PHE A 65 6.44 1.23 -0.29
CA PHE A 65 5.64 0.60 0.76
C PHE A 65 6.51 0.17 1.95
N ILE A 66 7.56 -0.64 1.72
CA ILE A 66 8.50 -1.08 2.77
C ILE A 66 9.14 0.13 3.46
N ARG A 67 9.58 1.14 2.68
CA ARG A 67 10.21 2.35 3.24
C ARG A 67 9.27 3.09 4.18
N VAL A 68 7.98 3.18 3.84
CA VAL A 68 6.99 3.85 4.70
C VAL A 68 6.71 3.01 5.95
N LEU A 69 6.52 1.70 5.79
CA LEU A 69 6.28 0.80 6.92
C LEU A 69 7.44 0.82 7.94
N LYS A 70 8.69 0.79 7.47
CA LYS A 70 9.90 0.76 8.32
C LYS A 70 10.05 1.96 9.25
N ARG A 71 9.25 3.03 9.08
CA ARG A 71 9.16 4.12 10.07
C ARG A 71 8.61 3.65 11.43
N LYS A 72 8.03 2.45 11.49
CA LYS A 72 7.50 1.78 12.68
C LYS A 72 8.11 0.37 12.83
N GLU A 73 9.34 0.16 12.36
CA GLU A 73 10.00 -1.15 12.38
C GLU A 73 10.06 -1.77 13.79
N ASP A 74 10.16 -0.93 14.83
CA ASP A 74 10.15 -1.36 16.24
C ASP A 74 8.86 -2.10 16.64
N THR A 75 7.76 -1.93 15.90
CA THR A 75 6.48 -2.60 16.18
C THR A 75 6.30 -3.89 15.40
N PHE A 76 7.23 -4.25 14.51
CA PHE A 76 7.10 -5.44 13.66
C PHE A 76 7.32 -6.72 14.47
N SER A 77 6.50 -7.73 14.22
CA SER A 77 6.76 -9.10 14.67
C SER A 77 8.00 -9.66 13.95
N GLU A 78 8.64 -10.69 14.51
CA GLU A 78 9.79 -11.34 13.84
C GLU A 78 9.40 -11.91 12.48
N ARG A 79 8.22 -12.54 12.38
CA ARG A 79 7.66 -13.03 11.12
C ARG A 79 7.51 -11.92 10.07
N MET A 80 6.99 -10.76 10.47
CA MET A 80 6.86 -9.62 9.56
C MET A 80 8.24 -9.11 9.09
N LYS A 81 9.25 -9.10 9.97
CA LYS A 81 10.63 -8.74 9.59
C LYS A 81 11.25 -9.73 8.62
N GLU A 82 10.92 -11.02 8.70
CA GLU A 82 11.36 -12.04 7.74
C GLU A 82 10.75 -11.80 6.37
N ILE A 83 9.42 -11.65 6.29
CA ILE A 83 8.69 -11.37 5.04
C ILE A 83 9.24 -10.11 4.36
N ILE A 84 9.46 -9.03 5.12
CA ILE A 84 10.04 -7.78 4.59
C ILE A 84 11.47 -8.01 4.07
N ARG A 85 12.29 -8.81 4.75
CA ARG A 85 13.67 -9.12 4.31
C ARG A 85 13.67 -9.88 2.99
N ASP A 86 12.79 -10.86 2.84
CA ASP A 86 12.65 -11.64 1.60
C ASP A 86 12.22 -10.74 0.43
N MET A 87 11.24 -9.87 0.67
CA MET A 87 10.78 -8.89 -0.32
C MET A 87 11.92 -7.91 -0.70
N GLU A 88 12.71 -7.44 0.27
CA GLU A 88 13.87 -6.59 0.01
C GLU A 88 14.97 -7.29 -0.81
N GLU A 89 15.13 -8.59 -0.64
CA GLU A 89 16.06 -9.39 -1.44
C GLU A 89 15.62 -9.47 -2.90
N ILE A 90 14.33 -9.72 -3.16
CA ILE A 90 13.74 -9.65 -4.52
C ILE A 90 13.99 -8.27 -5.13
N LEU A 91 13.71 -7.20 -4.37
CA LEU A 91 13.94 -5.82 -4.80
C LEU A 91 15.40 -5.50 -5.13
N ARG A 92 16.35 -6.18 -4.47
CA ARG A 92 17.80 -6.02 -4.69
C ARG A 92 18.26 -6.77 -5.92
N ARG A 93 17.75 -8.00 -6.11
CA ARG A 93 18.05 -8.84 -7.28
C ARG A 93 17.40 -8.33 -8.56
N LYS A 94 16.39 -7.46 -8.44
CA LYS A 94 15.58 -6.97 -9.57
C LYS A 94 14.92 -8.14 -10.30
N ASP A 95 14.29 -9.02 -9.53
CA ASP A 95 13.60 -10.17 -10.09
C ASP A 95 12.53 -9.72 -11.09
N GLU A 96 12.63 -10.19 -12.33
CA GLU A 96 11.70 -9.83 -13.40
C GLU A 96 10.36 -10.55 -13.27
N SER A 97 10.32 -11.63 -12.48
CA SER A 97 9.08 -12.38 -12.17
C SER A 97 8.24 -11.76 -11.07
N PHE A 98 8.73 -10.71 -10.40
CA PHE A 98 7.99 -10.03 -9.34
C PHE A 98 6.93 -9.10 -9.93
N GLU A 99 5.72 -9.61 -10.16
CA GLU A 99 4.60 -8.88 -10.78
C GLU A 99 3.51 -8.56 -9.74
N LEU A 100 2.31 -8.18 -10.21
CA LEU A 100 1.26 -7.74 -9.30
C LEU A 100 0.81 -8.87 -8.36
N GLN A 101 0.73 -10.10 -8.86
CA GLN A 101 0.30 -11.24 -8.05
C GLN A 101 1.23 -11.44 -6.85
N GLU A 102 2.55 -11.52 -7.09
CA GLU A 102 3.55 -11.69 -6.03
C GLU A 102 3.52 -10.51 -5.06
N LEU A 103 3.35 -9.28 -5.57
CA LEU A 103 3.19 -8.11 -4.72
C LEU A 103 2.03 -8.27 -3.74
N PHE A 104 0.85 -8.71 -4.20
CA PHE A 104 -0.32 -8.86 -3.34
C PHE A 104 -0.20 -10.03 -2.36
N GLU A 105 0.47 -11.12 -2.74
CA GLU A 105 0.83 -12.21 -1.81
C GLU A 105 1.68 -11.67 -0.65
N TYR A 106 2.73 -10.89 -0.95
CA TYR A 106 3.55 -10.24 0.08
C TYR A 106 2.77 -9.23 0.92
N ILE A 107 1.90 -8.42 0.33
CA ILE A 107 1.04 -7.49 1.09
C ILE A 107 0.14 -8.26 2.04
N SER A 108 -0.45 -9.36 1.59
CA SER A 108 -1.31 -10.23 2.40
C SER A 108 -0.53 -10.84 3.57
N ASP A 109 0.65 -11.39 3.31
CA ASP A 109 1.52 -11.97 4.34
C ASP A 109 1.97 -10.94 5.37
N ILE A 110 2.33 -9.72 4.92
CA ILE A 110 2.66 -8.60 5.80
C ILE A 110 1.47 -8.26 6.70
N CYS A 111 0.26 -8.14 6.14
CA CYS A 111 -0.95 -7.87 6.91
C CYS A 111 -1.23 -8.98 7.93
N GLY A 112 -1.07 -10.25 7.56
CA GLY A 112 -1.27 -11.40 8.45
C GLY A 112 -0.23 -11.52 9.56
N ALA A 113 0.98 -10.98 9.36
CA ALA A 113 2.06 -10.96 10.36
C ALA A 113 2.11 -9.67 11.18
N ALA A 114 1.35 -8.63 10.82
CA ALA A 114 1.37 -7.34 11.48
C ALA A 114 0.76 -7.44 12.90
N THR A 115 1.35 -6.71 13.85
CA THR A 115 0.87 -6.62 15.24
C THR A 115 -0.25 -5.59 15.42
N ALA A 116 -0.50 -4.79 14.38
CA ALA A 116 -1.55 -3.78 14.33
C ALA A 116 -2.16 -3.77 12.92
N PRO A 117 -3.43 -3.35 12.76
CA PRO A 117 -4.05 -3.30 11.45
C PRO A 117 -3.30 -2.35 10.52
N VAL A 118 -3.18 -2.75 9.25
CA VAL A 118 -2.46 -1.99 8.22
C VAL A 118 -3.45 -1.11 7.46
N VAL A 119 -3.12 0.16 7.29
CA VAL A 119 -3.92 1.12 6.51
C VAL A 119 -3.08 1.63 5.35
N LEU A 120 -3.49 1.32 4.12
CA LEU A 120 -2.92 1.90 2.91
C LEU A 120 -3.69 3.17 2.54
N ILE A 121 -2.98 4.29 2.47
CA ILE A 121 -3.51 5.55 1.96
C ILE A 121 -2.85 5.81 0.61
N ILE A 122 -3.66 5.96 -0.43
CA ILE A 122 -3.23 6.32 -1.79
C ILE A 122 -3.66 7.77 -2.03
N ASP A 123 -2.71 8.69 -2.05
CA ASP A 123 -2.95 10.09 -2.43
C ASP A 123 -2.67 10.30 -3.92
N GLU A 124 -3.36 11.28 -4.50
CA GLU A 124 -3.22 11.70 -5.92
C GLU A 124 -3.31 10.54 -6.94
N ALA A 125 -4.21 9.58 -6.70
CA ALA A 125 -4.46 8.45 -7.59
C ALA A 125 -4.79 8.87 -9.04
N ASP A 126 -5.34 10.07 -9.26
CA ASP A 126 -5.66 10.63 -10.57
C ASP A 126 -4.41 10.85 -11.45
N SER A 127 -3.22 10.94 -10.88
CA SER A 127 -1.98 10.97 -11.68
C SER A 127 -1.69 9.64 -12.37
N ALA A 128 -2.23 8.53 -11.85
CA ALA A 128 -1.94 7.18 -12.30
C ALA A 128 -3.08 6.55 -13.13
N THR A 129 -4.28 7.14 -13.17
CA THR A 129 -5.50 6.53 -13.75
C THR A 129 -5.43 6.23 -15.25
N ASN A 130 -4.51 6.86 -15.99
CA ASN A 130 -4.33 6.59 -17.42
C ASN A 130 -3.43 5.37 -17.70
N ASN A 131 -2.99 4.66 -16.67
CA ASN A 131 -2.12 3.49 -16.81
C ASN A 131 -2.88 2.20 -16.48
N GLN A 132 -2.93 1.27 -17.44
CA GLN A 132 -3.63 -0.02 -17.27
C GLN A 132 -3.16 -0.78 -16.02
N VAL A 133 -1.84 -0.83 -15.80
CA VAL A 133 -1.24 -1.51 -14.63
C VAL A 133 -1.77 -1.01 -13.29
N PHE A 134 -2.12 0.28 -13.21
CA PHE A 134 -2.67 0.86 -11.99
C PHE A 134 -4.14 0.46 -11.79
N LEU A 135 -4.90 0.34 -12.88
CA LEU A 135 -6.27 -0.18 -12.83
C LEU A 135 -6.30 -1.65 -12.42
N ASP A 136 -5.33 -2.44 -12.91
CA ASP A 136 -5.17 -3.85 -12.55
C ASP A 136 -4.79 -3.97 -11.06
N PHE A 137 -3.87 -3.14 -10.58
CA PHE A 137 -3.55 -3.01 -9.15
C PHE A 137 -4.78 -2.69 -8.29
N LEU A 138 -5.60 -1.70 -8.68
CA LEU A 138 -6.82 -1.37 -7.94
C LEU A 138 -7.84 -2.52 -7.96
N SER A 139 -7.92 -3.26 -9.06
CA SER A 139 -8.80 -4.42 -9.20
C SER A 139 -8.38 -5.54 -8.25
N GLN A 140 -7.09 -5.85 -8.17
CA GLN A 140 -6.55 -6.83 -7.21
C GLN A 140 -6.73 -6.35 -5.76
N LEU A 141 -6.46 -5.09 -5.46
CA LEU A 141 -6.68 -4.52 -4.13
C LEU A 141 -8.12 -4.69 -3.66
N ARG A 142 -9.08 -4.46 -4.55
CA ARG A 142 -10.50 -4.69 -4.27
C ARG A 142 -10.82 -6.17 -4.09
N ALA A 143 -10.23 -7.08 -4.88
CA ALA A 143 -10.45 -8.52 -4.74
C ALA A 143 -10.00 -9.01 -3.35
N TYR A 144 -8.75 -8.73 -2.97
CA TYR A 144 -8.21 -9.06 -1.64
C TYR A 144 -9.01 -8.43 -0.50
N TYR A 145 -9.54 -7.21 -0.72
CA TYR A 145 -10.42 -6.57 0.26
C TYR A 145 -11.74 -7.33 0.47
N ILE A 146 -12.35 -7.82 -0.61
CA ILE A 146 -13.61 -8.59 -0.52
C ILE A 146 -13.34 -9.95 0.13
N ASP A 147 -12.26 -10.61 -0.27
CA ASP A 147 -11.93 -11.96 0.17
C ASP A 147 -11.49 -12.04 1.64
N ARG A 148 -11.10 -10.92 2.26
CA ARG A 148 -10.76 -10.89 3.69
C ARG A 148 -11.92 -11.30 4.60
N GLU A 149 -13.18 -11.16 4.16
CA GLU A 149 -14.34 -11.63 4.95
C GLU A 149 -14.52 -13.15 4.90
N ILE A 150 -13.82 -13.84 4.00
CA ILE A 150 -13.86 -15.29 3.84
C ILE A 150 -12.71 -15.97 4.61
N ILE A 151 -11.63 -15.24 4.91
CA ILE A 151 -10.36 -15.78 5.45
C ILE A 151 -10.17 -15.47 6.95
N ILE A 152 -10.96 -14.56 7.53
CA ILE A 152 -10.90 -14.18 8.97
C ILE A 152 -12.06 -14.84 9.72
#